data_AF-A0A1W9SKJ4-F1
#
_entry.id   AF-A0A1W9SKJ4-F1
#
_cell.length_a   1.000
_cell.length_b   1.000
_cell.length_c   1.000
_cell.angle_alpha   90.00
_cell.angle_beta   90.00
_cell.angle_gamma   90.00
#
_symmetry.space_group_name_H-M   'P 1'
#
loop_
_entity.id
_entity.type
_entity.pdbx_description
1 polymer ?
#
loop_
_entity_poly.entity_id
_entity_poly.type
_entity_poly.pdbx_seq_one_letter_code
_entity_poly.pdbx_strand_id
1 'polypeptide(L)' 'IKIKMQVPESTYLLWLDFNGYGLQKEELNKLLVHKAKIGLSPGELFGPGGEGFQRMNIACSRSILIKALDQLGEALAGL' A
#
# COMPACT_ATOMS: atom_id res chain seq x y z
N ILE A 1 7.88 -2.36 10.74
CA ILE A 1 6.91 -1.96 9.68
C ILE A 1 6.02 -0.87 10.25
N LYS A 2 5.90 0.28 9.58
CA LYS A 2 5.12 1.45 10.03
C LYS A 2 3.75 1.58 9.34
N ILE A 3 3.45 0.70 8.36
CA ILE A 3 2.14 0.66 7.69
C ILE A 3 1.07 0.30 8.73
N LYS A 4 -0.03 1.05 8.76
CA LYS A 4 -1.21 0.75 9.56
C LYS A 4 -2.39 0.39 8.67
N MET A 5 -3.29 -0.42 9.20
CA MET A 5 -4.52 -0.82 8.55
C MET A 5 -5.51 -1.24 9.64
N GLN A 6 -6.79 -0.96 9.43
CA GLN A 6 -7.87 -1.56 10.22
C GLN A 6 -8.42 -2.77 9.44
N VAL A 7 -8.70 -3.87 10.14
CA VAL A 7 -9.39 -5.01 9.51
C VAL A 7 -10.77 -4.51 9.08
N PRO A 8 -11.09 -4.55 7.78
CA PRO A 8 -12.36 -4.01 7.33
C PRO A 8 -13.51 -4.93 7.76
N GLU A 9 -14.64 -4.34 8.16
CA GLU A 9 -15.85 -5.10 8.52
C GLU A 9 -16.52 -5.74 7.30
N SER A 10 -16.21 -5.26 6.09
CA SER A 10 -16.72 -5.76 4.82
C SER A 10 -15.75 -5.43 3.68
N THR A 11 -15.97 -6.03 2.51
CA THR A 11 -15.18 -5.91 1.27
C THR A 11 -13.84 -6.66 1.28
N TYR A 12 -13.25 -6.75 0.09
CA TYR A 12 -11.90 -7.27 -0.15
C TYR A 12 -10.88 -6.15 -0.44
N LEU A 13 -11.21 -4.90 -0.07
CA LEU A 13 -10.38 -3.73 -0.32
C LEU A 13 -9.77 -3.24 0.99
N LEU A 14 -8.46 -3.41 1.13
CA LEU A 14 -7.72 -2.95 2.29
C LEU A 14 -7.32 -1.49 2.11
N TRP A 15 -7.47 -0.70 3.18
CA TRP A 15 -7.05 0.70 3.23
C TRP A 15 -5.77 0.81 4.07
N LEU A 16 -4.64 1.00 3.39
CA LEU A 16 -3.31 0.98 3.98
C LEU A 16 -2.81 2.41 4.21
N ASP A 17 -2.45 2.73 5.44
CA ASP A 17 -1.87 4.02 5.84
C ASP A 17 -0.34 3.97 5.78
N PHE A 18 0.26 4.78 4.89
CA PHE A 18 1.72 4.94 4.76
C PHE A 18 2.25 6.22 5.43
N ASN A 19 1.40 7.05 6.06
CA ASN A 19 1.82 8.34 6.61
C ASN A 19 2.93 8.22 7.67
N GLY A 20 3.03 7.07 8.35
CA GLY A 20 4.12 6.79 9.29
C GLY A 20 5.53 6.79 8.69
N TYR A 21 5.67 6.76 7.35
CA TYR A 21 6.95 6.85 6.66
C TYR A 21 7.34 8.29 6.28
N GLY A 22 6.42 9.26 6.37
CA GLY A 22 6.71 10.67 6.04
C GLY A 22 7.10 10.92 4.57
N LEU A 23 6.72 10.01 3.67
CA LEU A 23 7.03 10.10 2.24
C LEU A 23 6.06 11.06 1.55
N GLN A 24 6.57 11.86 0.62
CA GLN A 24 5.75 12.60 -0.34
C GLN A 24 5.10 11.64 -1.34
N LYS A 25 4.05 12.10 -2.01
CA LYS A 25 3.29 11.34 -3.01
C LYS A 25 4.17 10.66 -4.05
N GLU A 26 5.09 11.42 -4.65
CA GLU A 26 5.98 10.94 -5.71
C GLU A 26 6.96 9.89 -5.19
N GLU A 27 7.41 10.03 -3.94
CA GLU A 27 8.32 9.09 -3.29
C GLU A 27 7.60 7.78 -2.97
N LEU A 28 6.38 7.86 -2.43
CA LEU A 28 5.54 6.70 -2.18
C LEU A 28 5.21 5.96 -3.49
N ASN A 29 4.89 6.69 -4.55
CA ASN A 29 4.65 6.11 -5.87
C ASN A 29 5.90 5.40 -6.41
N LYS A 30 7.08 6.04 -6.33
CA LYS A 30 8.35 5.43 -6.73
C LYS A 30 8.66 4.17 -5.92
N LEU A 31 8.41 4.20 -4.61
CA LEU A 31 8.59 3.05 -3.75
C LEU A 31 7.70 1.88 -4.17
N LEU A 32 6.40 2.12 -4.36
CA LEU A 32 5.45 1.04 -4.67
C LEU A 32 5.65 0.50 -6.09
N VAL A 33 5.66 1.40 -7.08
CA VAL A 33 5.67 1.00 -8.49
C VAL A 33 7.06 0.59 -8.95
N HIS A 34 8.10 1.34 -8.58
CA HIS A 34 9.45 1.08 -9.11
C HIS A 34 10.30 0.19 -8.21
N LYS A 35 10.18 0.27 -6.88
CA LYS A 35 10.94 -0.58 -5.96
C LYS A 35 10.21 -1.88 -5.64
N ALA A 36 8.99 -1.80 -5.11
CA ALA A 36 8.19 -2.97 -4.74
C ALA A 36 7.57 -3.68 -5.95
N LYS A 37 7.46 -3.03 -7.11
CA LYS A 37 6.80 -3.56 -8.32
C LYS A 37 5.32 -3.90 -8.09
N ILE A 38 4.63 -3.10 -7.28
CA ILE A 38 3.21 -3.28 -6.93
C ILE A 38 2.44 -2.03 -7.36
N GLY A 39 1.36 -2.23 -8.12
CA GLY A 39 0.39 -1.18 -8.42
C GLY A 39 -0.76 -1.20 -7.42
N LEU A 40 -0.89 -0.15 -6.61
CA LEU A 40 -2.04 0.08 -5.72
C LEU A 40 -2.86 1.26 -6.23
N SER A 41 -4.08 1.44 -5.73
CA SER A 41 -4.87 2.65 -6.01
C SER A 41 -4.49 3.75 -5.00
N PRO A 42 -3.92 4.89 -5.44
CA PRO A 42 -3.60 5.99 -4.54
C PRO A 42 -4.84 6.52 -3.82
N GLY A 43 -4.72 6.79 -2.52
CA GLY A 43 -5.85 7.21 -1.70
C GLY A 43 -6.44 8.56 -2.11
N GLU A 44 -5.61 9.45 -2.67
CA GLU A 44 -6.02 10.75 -3.21
C GLU A 44 -7.08 10.67 -4.31
N LEU A 45 -7.18 9.54 -5.01
CA LEU A 45 -8.24 9.31 -6.01
C LEU A 45 -9.64 9.25 -5.38
N PHE A 46 -9.73 9.09 -4.06
CA PHE A 46 -10.98 8.97 -3.31
C PHE A 46 -11.39 10.26 -2.58
N GLY A 47 -10.64 11.35 -2.79
CA GLY A 47 -10.93 12.67 -2.24
C GLY A 47 -10.06 13.06 -1.04
N PRO A 48 -10.34 14.22 -0.43
CA PRO A 48 -9.57 14.75 0.69
C PRO A 48 -9.54 13.78 1.88
N GLY A 49 -8.37 13.66 2.52
CA GLY A 49 -8.12 12.70 3.61
C GLY A 49 -7.59 11.36 3.13
N GLY A 50 -7.43 11.16 1.81
CA GLY A 50 -6.79 9.99 1.22
C GLY A 50 -5.28 10.13 1.02
N GLU A 51 -4.70 11.27 1.36
CA GLU A 51 -3.26 11.54 1.22
C GLU A 51 -2.44 10.55 2.06
N GLY A 52 -1.41 9.96 1.45
CA GLY A 52 -0.57 8.95 2.10
C GLY A 52 -1.23 7.57 2.27
N PHE A 53 -2.47 7.38 1.84
CA PHE A 53 -3.12 6.07 1.83
C PHE A 53 -3.00 5.36 0.49
N GLN A 54 -3.09 4.04 0.51
CA GLN A 54 -3.17 3.19 -0.69
C GLN A 54 -4.22 2.11 -0.50
N ARG A 55 -5.04 1.88 -1.54
CA ARG A 55 -6.01 0.80 -1.56
C ARG A 55 -5.41 -0.46 -2.19
N MET A 56 -5.47 -1.57 -1.46
CA MET A 56 -5.03 -2.87 -1.94
C MET A 56 -6.25 -3.80 -2.15
N ASN A 57 -6.32 -4.41 -3.32
CA ASN A 57 -7.31 -5.44 -3.62
C ASN A 57 -6.73 -6.82 -3.25
N ILE A 58 -7.41 -7.53 -2.33
CA ILE A 58 -7.03 -8.89 -1.91
C ILE A 58 -7.91 -10.00 -2.50
N ALA A 59 -8.83 -9.68 -3.42
CA ALA A 59 -9.55 -10.66 -4.23
C ALA A 59 -8.65 -11.23 -5.35
N CYS A 60 -7.57 -11.89 -4.95
CA CYS A 60 -6.61 -12.56 -5.81
C CYS A 60 -6.17 -13.90 -5.17
N SER A 61 -5.36 -14.69 -5.88
CA SER A 61 -4.84 -15.92 -5.28
C SER A 61 -3.92 -15.60 -4.09
N ARG A 62 -3.92 -16.48 -3.09
CA ARG A 62 -3.03 -16.34 -1.92
C ARG A 62 -1.56 -16.22 -2.32
N SER A 63 -1.14 -16.90 -3.38
CA SER A 63 0.23 -16.83 -3.91
C SER A 63 0.59 -15.44 -4.45
N ILE A 64 -0.32 -14.75 -5.13
CA ILE A 64 -0.11 -13.38 -5.61
C ILE A 64 -0.04 -12.42 -4.42
N LEU A 65 -0.95 -12.57 -3.45
CA LEU A 65 -0.96 -11.73 -2.26
C LEU A 65 0.34 -11.86 -1.45
N ILE A 66 0.80 -13.09 -1.19
CA ILE A 66 2.06 -13.33 -0.48
C ILE A 66 3.23 -12.67 -1.23
N LYS A 67 3.34 -12.89 -2.54
CA LYS A 67 4.39 -12.27 -3.35
C LYS A 67 4.40 -10.74 -3.22
N ALA A 68 3.24 -10.10 -3.30
CA ALA A 68 3.13 -8.65 -3.14
C ALA A 68 3.53 -8.19 -1.73
N LEU A 69 3.15 -8.92 -0.69
CA LEU A 69 3.54 -8.60 0.69
C LEU A 69 5.05 -8.73 0.91
N ASP A 70 5.67 -9.77 0.36
CA ASP A 70 7.13 -9.98 0.44
C ASP A 70 7.88 -8.86 -0.29
N GLN A 71 7.49 -8.53 -1.53
CA GLN A 71 8.07 -7.44 -2.31
C GLN A 71 7.93 -6.08 -1.61
N LEU A 72 6.77 -5.85 -0.96
CA LEU A 72 6.54 -4.64 -0.17
C LEU A 72 7.45 -4.61 1.07
N GLY A 73 7.57 -5.74 1.78
CA GLY A 73 8.48 -5.88 2.94
C GLY A 73 9.93 -5.58 2.58
N GLU A 74 10.44 -6.16 1.49
CA GLU A 74 11.78 -5.91 0.97
C GLU A 74 12.00 -4.44 0.57
N ALA A 75 11.03 -3.84 -0.12
CA ALA A 75 11.11 -2.45 -0.53
C ALA A 75 11.18 -1.49 0.67
N LEU A 76 10.48 -1.81 1.77
CA LEU A 76 10.46 -1.02 2.99
C LEU A 76 11.67 -1.27 3.90
N ALA A 77 12.36 -2.40 3.80
CA ALA A 77 13.51 -2.72 4.65
C ALA A 77 14.69 -1.75 4.48
N GLY A 78 14.72 -1.01 3.36
CA GLY A 78 15.70 0.05 3.10
C GLY A 78 15.26 1.46 3.48
N LEU A 79 14.22 1.62 4.31
CA LEU A 79 13.72 2.88 4.85
C LEU A 79 13.77 2.89 6.39
#